data_AF-A0A0S3F660-F1
#
_entry.id   AF-A0A0S3F660-F1
#
_cell.length_a   1.000
_cell.length_b   1.000
_cell.length_c   1.000
_cell.angle_alpha   90.00
_cell.angle_beta   90.00
_cell.angle_gamma   90.00
#
_symmetry.space_group_name_H-M   'P 1'
#
loop_
_entity.id
_entity.type
_entity.pdbx_description
1 polymer ?
#
loop_
_entity_poly.entity_id
_entity_poly.type
_entity_poly.pdbx_seq_one_letter_code
_entity_poly.pdbx_strand_id
1 'polypeptide(L)'
;MNKDRRKRIEEARARISDAEAALQAAAEIIQDVRDEEQEALEALPESFQEGERGQKMQEAIEALDEALSEIELVDFEPITGQLDTAKE
;
A
#
# COMPACT_ATOMS: atom_id res chain seq x y z
N MET A 1 -1.22 -11.88 35.56
CA MET A 1 -0.07 -11.03 35.17
C MET A 1 0.68 -11.52 33.94
N ASN A 2 1.36 -12.68 33.95
CA ASN A 2 2.04 -13.20 32.73
C ASN A 2 1.03 -13.57 31.61
N LYS A 3 -0.13 -14.15 31.98
CA LYS A 3 -1.22 -14.44 31.03
C LYS A 3 -1.80 -13.17 30.37
N ASP A 4 -2.01 -12.11 31.15
CA ASP A 4 -2.54 -10.84 30.64
C ASP A 4 -1.54 -10.13 29.73
N ARG A 5 -0.24 -10.17 30.07
CA ARG A 5 0.84 -9.67 29.20
C ARG A 5 0.85 -10.39 27.85
N ARG A 6 0.88 -11.73 27.87
CA ARG A 6 0.88 -12.55 26.66
C ARG A 6 -0.35 -12.29 25.78
N LYS A 7 -1.54 -12.17 26.40
CA LYS A 7 -2.77 -11.83 25.68
C LYS A 7 -2.66 -10.48 24.96
N ARG A 8 -2.11 -9.46 25.62
CA ARG A 8 -1.93 -8.13 25.00
C ARG A 8 -0.90 -8.13 23.87
N ILE A 9 0.13 -8.98 23.95
CA ILE A 9 1.10 -9.16 22.85
C ILE A 9 0.43 -9.80 21.64
N GLU A 10 -0.38 -10.85 21.84
CA GLU A 10 -1.18 -11.45 20.77
C GLU A 10 -2.17 -10.46 20.14
N GLU A 11 -2.83 -9.63 20.96
CA GLU A 11 -3.70 -8.57 20.48
C GLU A 11 -2.96 -7.49 19.66
N ALA A 12 -1.67 -7.23 19.95
CA ALA A 12 -0.85 -6.34 19.14
C ALA A 12 -0.46 -7.02 17.83
N ARG A 13 -0.06 -8.29 17.87
CA ARG A 13 0.31 -9.10 16.69
C ARG A 13 -0.86 -9.21 15.70
N ALA A 14 -2.07 -9.47 16.20
CA ALA A 14 -3.28 -9.50 15.37
C ALA A 14 -3.50 -8.17 14.64
N ARG A 15 -3.36 -7.03 15.34
CA ARG A 15 -3.51 -5.70 14.72
C ARG A 15 -2.44 -5.41 13.67
N ILE A 16 -1.22 -5.90 13.84
CA ILE A 16 -0.16 -5.77 12.84
C ILE A 16 -0.50 -6.58 11.58
N SER A 17 -1.00 -7.81 11.74
CA SER A 17 -1.47 -8.62 10.62
C SER A 17 -2.68 -8.00 9.90
N ASP A 18 -3.62 -7.41 10.65
CA ASP A 18 -4.74 -6.68 10.06
C ASP A 18 -4.26 -5.45 9.28
N ALA A 19 -3.24 -4.74 9.77
CA ALA A 19 -2.66 -3.59 9.09
C ALA A 19 -1.94 -3.99 7.80
N GLU A 20 -1.20 -5.11 7.80
CA GLU A 20 -0.56 -5.68 6.61
C GLU A 20 -1.60 -6.01 5.53
N ALA A 21 -2.68 -6.71 5.91
CA ALA A 21 -3.76 -7.05 4.99
C ALA A 21 -4.48 -5.80 4.44
N ALA A 22 -4.68 -4.78 5.29
CA ALA A 22 -5.28 -3.51 4.87
C ALA A 22 -4.37 -2.75 3.89
N LEU A 23 -3.05 -2.81 4.09
CA LEU A 23 -2.08 -2.15 3.22
C LEU A 23 -2.02 -2.85 1.85
N GLN A 24 -2.07 -4.20 1.83
CA GLN A 24 -2.17 -4.98 0.59
C GLN A 24 -3.46 -4.65 -0.18
N ALA A 25 -4.61 -4.60 0.50
CA ALA A 25 -5.87 -4.22 -0.13
C ALA A 25 -5.85 -2.77 -0.67
N ALA A 26 -5.16 -1.85 0.01
CA ALA A 26 -4.96 -0.49 -0.51
C ALA A 26 -4.06 -0.48 -1.75
N ALA A 27 -2.99 -1.30 -1.77
CA ALA A 27 -2.11 -1.43 -2.93
C ALA A 27 -2.86 -1.95 -4.16
N GLU A 28 -3.72 -2.97 -4.00
CA GLU A 28 -4.56 -3.48 -5.10
C GLU A 28 -5.45 -2.36 -5.68
N ILE A 29 -6.11 -1.58 -4.83
CA ILE A 29 -6.95 -0.46 -5.28
C ILE A 29 -6.13 0.61 -6.01
N ILE A 30 -4.95 0.96 -5.49
CA ILE A 30 -4.07 1.96 -6.10
C ILE A 30 -3.60 1.47 -7.48
N GLN A 31 -3.21 0.20 -7.58
CA GLN A 31 -2.78 -0.41 -8.83
C GLN A 31 -3.92 -0.41 -9.87
N ASP A 32 -5.13 -0.82 -9.47
CA ASP A 32 -6.28 -0.81 -10.37
C ASP A 32 -6.55 0.60 -10.93
N VAL A 33 -6.55 1.63 -10.08
CA VAL A 33 -6.76 3.02 -10.51
C VAL A 33 -5.61 3.52 -11.39
N ARG A 34 -4.37 3.15 -11.07
CA ARG A 34 -3.19 3.51 -11.86
C ARG A 34 -3.25 2.92 -13.27
N ASP A 35 -3.70 1.68 -13.40
CA ASP A 35 -3.89 1.01 -14.68
C ASP A 35 -5.04 1.66 -15.48
N GLU A 36 -6.16 1.98 -14.82
CA GLU A 36 -7.26 2.73 -15.44
C GLU A 36 -6.82 4.11 -15.97
N GLU A 37 -6.03 4.86 -15.20
CA GLU A 37 -5.49 6.16 -15.63
C GLU A 37 -4.53 6.02 -16.82
N GLN A 38 -3.69 4.98 -16.84
CA GLN A 38 -2.81 4.72 -17.97
C GLN A 38 -3.60 4.35 -19.22
N GLU A 39 -4.58 3.45 -19.13
CA GLU A 39 -5.46 3.13 -20.25
C GLU A 39 -6.21 4.36 -20.77
N ALA A 40 -6.67 5.22 -19.86
CA ALA A 40 -7.36 6.46 -20.23
C ALA A 40 -6.42 7.45 -20.93
N LEU A 41 -5.15 7.55 -20.51
CA LEU A 41 -4.13 8.38 -21.17
C LEU A 41 -3.83 7.86 -22.58
N GLU A 42 -3.63 6.56 -22.73
CA GLU A 42 -3.34 5.92 -24.01
C GLU A 42 -4.50 6.03 -25.01
N ALA A 43 -5.73 6.09 -24.51
CA ALA A 43 -6.93 6.30 -25.33
C ALA A 43 -7.12 7.75 -25.82
N LEU A 44 -6.40 8.74 -25.28
CA LEU A 44 -6.49 10.13 -25.73
C LEU A 44 -5.82 10.32 -27.11
N PRO A 45 -6.30 11.25 -27.95
CA PRO A 45 -5.55 11.67 -29.14
C PRO A 45 -4.19 12.28 -28.75
N GLU A 46 -3.15 12.09 -29.56
CA GLU A 46 -1.78 12.59 -29.30
C GLU A 46 -1.74 14.07 -28.88
N SER A 47 -2.54 14.92 -29.54
CA SER A 47 -2.61 16.35 -29.22
C SER A 47 -3.11 16.66 -27.80
N PHE A 48 -3.87 15.74 -27.19
CA PHE A 48 -4.34 15.85 -25.81
C PHE A 48 -3.39 15.16 -24.82
N GLN A 49 -2.67 14.12 -25.26
CA GLN A 49 -1.63 13.46 -24.45
C GLN A 49 -0.47 14.43 -24.15
N GLU A 50 -0.05 15.24 -25.13
CA GLU A 50 1.02 16.23 -24.93
C GLU A 50 0.51 17.54 -24.28
N GLY A 51 -0.81 17.72 -24.23
CA GLY A 51 -1.45 18.90 -23.65
C GLY A 51 -1.55 18.85 -22.13
N GLU A 52 -2.08 19.93 -21.54
CA GLU A 52 -2.28 20.07 -20.08
C GLU A 52 -3.05 18.89 -19.47
N ARG A 53 -3.99 18.30 -20.22
CA ARG A 53 -4.77 17.16 -19.76
C ARG A 53 -3.90 15.90 -19.61
N GLY A 54 -3.12 15.54 -20.62
CA GLY A 54 -2.25 14.37 -20.55
C GLY A 54 -1.14 14.53 -19.52
N GLN A 55 -0.58 15.74 -19.37
CA GLN A 55 0.40 16.05 -18.32
C GLN A 55 -0.17 15.79 -16.91
N LYS A 56 -1.40 16.22 -16.62
CA LYS A 56 -2.04 15.94 -15.32
C LYS A 56 -2.29 14.45 -15.07
N MET A 57 -2.62 13.70 -16.12
CA MET A 57 -2.80 12.25 -16.01
C MET A 57 -1.47 11.54 -15.77
N GLN A 58 -0.39 11.98 -16.43
CA GLN A 58 0.97 11.49 -16.16
C GLN A 58 1.40 11.78 -14.72
N GLU A 59 1.21 13.01 -14.23
CA GLU A 59 1.48 13.37 -12.83
C GLU A 59 0.67 12.51 -11.84
N ALA A 60 -0.59 12.21 -12.16
CA ALA A 60 -1.42 11.34 -11.33
C ALA A 60 -0.89 9.90 -11.31
N ILE A 61 -0.53 9.34 -12.46
CA ILE A 61 0.07 8.00 -12.58
C ILE A 61 1.38 7.93 -11.79
N GLU A 62 2.26 8.92 -11.95
CA GLU A 62 3.53 9.00 -11.20
C GLU A 62 3.29 9.00 -9.69
N ALA A 63 2.32 9.79 -9.20
CA ALA A 63 1.98 9.82 -7.79
C ALA A 63 1.42 8.48 -7.26
N LEU A 64 0.66 7.74 -8.09
CA LEU A 64 0.16 6.41 -7.74
C LEU A 64 1.29 5.37 -7.71
N ASP A 65 2.21 5.42 -8.67
CA ASP A 65 3.40 4.56 -8.72
C ASP A 65 4.34 4.80 -7.52
N GLU A 66 4.52 6.07 -7.11
CA GLU A 66 5.24 6.43 -5.89
C GLU A 66 4.53 5.88 -4.64
N ALA A 67 3.21 5.98 -4.55
CA ALA A 67 2.45 5.45 -3.42
C ALA A 67 2.55 3.93 -3.30
N LEU A 68 2.51 3.18 -4.42
CA LEU A 68 2.74 1.73 -4.43
C LEU A 68 4.15 1.39 -3.94
N SER A 69 5.15 2.13 -4.41
CA SER A 69 6.54 1.95 -4.01
C SER A 69 6.72 2.14 -2.50
N GLU A 70 6.11 3.17 -1.92
CA GLU A 70 6.14 3.41 -0.47
C GLU A 70 5.45 2.31 0.34
N ILE A 71 4.37 1.73 -0.19
CA ILE A 71 3.70 0.58 0.44
C ILE A 71 4.60 -0.65 0.45
N GLU A 72 5.29 -0.95 -0.65
CA GLU A 72 6.18 -2.11 -0.77
C GLU A 72 7.39 -2.05 0.19
N LEU A 73 7.80 -0.85 0.62
CA LEU A 73 8.88 -0.67 1.59
C LEU A 73 8.49 -1.05 3.02
N VAL A 74 7.20 -1.23 3.32
CA VAL A 74 6.73 -1.56 4.67
C VAL A 74 6.90 -3.04 4.94
N ASP A 75 7.92 -3.39 5.72
CA ASP A 75 8.17 -4.76 6.19
C ASP A 75 7.61 -4.99 7.61
N PHE A 76 6.61 -5.87 7.71
CA PHE A 76 5.98 -6.25 8.97
C PHE A 76 6.67 -7.44 9.67
N GLU A 77 7.54 -8.19 8.97
CA GLU A 77 8.20 -9.38 9.51
C GLU A 77 9.07 -9.06 10.75
N PRO A 78 9.89 -7.99 10.77
CA PRO A 78 10.68 -7.62 11.95
C PRO A 78 9.80 -7.34 13.17
N ILE A 79 8.64 -6.71 12.98
CA ILE A 79 7.71 -6.36 14.07
C ILE A 79 7.09 -7.64 14.63
N THR A 80 6.56 -8.51 13.76
CA THR A 80 5.92 -9.75 14.19
C THR A 80 6.91 -10.71 14.86
N GLY A 81 8.14 -10.81 14.36
CA GLY A 81 9.20 -11.62 14.98
C GLY A 81 9.62 -11.14 16.37
N GLN A 82 9.68 -9.81 16.59
CA GLN A 82 9.95 -9.24 17.92
C GLN A 82 8.81 -9.52 18.90
N LEU A 83 7.55 -9.45 18.45
CA LEU A 83 6.39 -9.77 19.27
C LEU A 83 6.35 -11.24 19.66
N ASP A 84 6.69 -12.15 18.73
CA ASP A 84 6.76 -13.58 19.02
C ASP A 84 7.85 -13.89 20.06
N THR A 85 9.01 -13.24 19.97
CA THR A 85 10.06 -13.33 21.01
C THR A 85 9.59 -12.80 22.38
N ALA A 86 8.89 -11.67 22.41
CA ALA A 86 8.43 -11.05 23.67
C ALA A 86 7.31 -11.84 24.38
N LYS A 87 6.62 -12.71 23.64
CA LYS A 87 5.53 -13.56 24.13
C LYS A 87 6.04 -14.73 24.98
N GLU A 88 7.18 -15.31 24.62
CA GLU A 88 7.82 -16.43 25.34
C GLU A 88 7.98 -16.13 26.84
#